data_AF-A0A5M9TRR6-F1
#
_entry.id   AF-A0A5M9TRR6-F1
#
_cell.length_a   1.000
_cell.length_b   1.000
_cell.length_c   1.000
_cell.angle_alpha   90.00
_cell.angle_beta   90.00
_cell.angle_gamma   90.00
#
_symmetry.space_group_name_H-M   'P 1'
#
loop_
_entity.id
_entity.type
_entity.pdbx_description
1 polymer ?
#
loop_
_entity_poly.entity_id
_entity_poly.type
_entity_poly.pdbx_seq_one_letter_code
_entity_poly.pdbx_strand_id
1 'polypeptide(L)' 'MKNKTMEQLRGDKSQRDMAKEIGIPYSTYAMIENGHRFPRRDLQLKLSRHFKMTVDELFFALNDRAS' A
#
# COMPACT_ATOMS: atom_id res chain seq x y z
N MET A 1 0.24 9.88 7.14
CA MET A 1 -0.94 9.17 7.70
C MET A 1 -0.92 7.74 7.19
N LYS A 2 -1.32 6.76 8.01
CA LYS A 2 -1.36 5.34 7.64
C LYS A 2 -2.28 5.10 6.42
N ASN A 3 -1.83 4.31 5.45
CA ASN A 3 -2.64 3.87 4.32
C ASN A 3 -3.63 2.78 4.80
N LYS A 4 -4.84 3.21 5.13
CA LYS A 4 -5.92 2.34 5.61
C LYS A 4 -6.38 1.34 4.54
N THR A 5 -6.31 1.70 3.27
CA THR A 5 -6.69 0.82 2.16
C THR A 5 -5.76 -0.40 2.11
N MET A 6 -4.44 -0.19 2.19
CA MET A 6 -3.47 -1.30 2.25
C MET A 6 -3.65 -2.17 3.49
N GLU A 7 -3.94 -1.57 4.65
CA GLU A 7 -4.25 -2.33 5.87
C GLU A 7 -5.49 -3.22 5.72
N GLN A 8 -6.56 -2.68 5.13
CA GLN A 8 -7.80 -3.43 4.86
C GLN A 8 -7.57 -4.58 3.88
N LEU A 9 -6.86 -4.33 2.79
CA LEU A 9 -6.57 -5.34 1.77
C LEU A 9 -5.64 -6.44 2.27
N ARG A 10 -4.77 -6.11 3.24
CA ARG A 10 -3.92 -7.08 3.90
C ARG A 10 -4.73 -8.03 4.80
N GLY A 11 -5.81 -7.54 5.41
CA GLY A 11 -6.63 -8.32 6.35
C GLY A 11 -5.77 -8.87 7.49
N ASP A 12 -5.90 -10.17 7.75
CA ASP A 12 -5.22 -10.85 8.85
C ASP A 12 -3.74 -11.19 8.57
N LYS A 13 -3.28 -11.04 7.32
CA LYS A 13 -1.88 -11.31 6.98
C LYS A 13 -0.97 -10.33 7.70
N SER A 14 0.20 -10.76 8.16
CA SER A 14 1.19 -9.82 8.70
C SER A 14 1.78 -8.96 7.58
N GLN A 15 2.28 -7.76 7.91
CA GLN A 15 3.01 -6.91 6.95
C GLN A 15 4.21 -7.65 6.33
N ARG A 16 4.82 -8.59 7.07
CA ARG A 16 5.94 -9.42 6.61
C ARG A 16 5.49 -10.45 5.57
N ASP A 17 4.36 -11.10 5.79
CA ASP A 17 3.84 -12.10 4.85
C ASP A 17 3.37 -11.43 3.57
N MET A 18 2.69 -10.28 3.69
CA MET A 18 2.29 -9.49 2.54
C MET A 18 3.50 -8.99 1.72
N ALA A 19 4.56 -8.51 2.39
CA ALA A 19 5.79 -8.10 1.71
C ALA A 19 6.46 -9.26 0.94
N LYS A 20 6.48 -10.47 1.52
CA LYS A 20 6.98 -11.68 0.86
C LYS A 20 6.15 -12.05 -0.37
N GLU A 21 4.82 -12.01 -0.24
CA GLU A 21 3.89 -12.33 -1.33
C GLU A 21 4.02 -11.36 -2.51
N ILE A 22 4.18 -10.06 -2.23
CA ILE A 22 4.41 -9.03 -3.24
C ILE A 22 5.85 -9.10 -3.79
N GLY A 23 6.78 -9.73 -3.06
CA GLY A 23 8.20 -9.77 -3.40
C GLY A 23 8.86 -8.41 -3.26
N ILE A 24 8.68 -7.76 -2.11
CA ILE A 24 9.36 -6.51 -1.74
C ILE A 24 9.93 -6.61 -0.31
N PRO A 25 10.91 -5.76 0.05
CA PRO A 25 11.42 -5.76 1.42
C PRO A 25 10.32 -5.43 2.43
N TYR A 26 10.28 -6.15 3.55
CA TYR A 26 9.35 -5.90 4.66
C TYR A 26 9.32 -4.43 5.08
N SER A 27 10.51 -3.82 5.26
CA SER A 27 10.64 -2.41 5.64
C SER A 27 9.97 -1.49 4.62
N THR A 28 10.03 -1.82 3.34
CA THR A 28 9.39 -1.03 2.28
C THR A 28 7.87 -1.08 2.42
N TYR A 29 7.29 -2.28 2.56
CA TYR A 29 5.86 -2.42 2.75
C TYR A 29 5.38 -1.72 4.03
N ALA A 30 6.07 -1.93 5.16
CA ALA A 30 5.73 -1.35 6.45
C ALA A 30 5.80 0.20 6.43
N MET A 31 6.84 0.79 5.82
CA MET A 31 6.95 2.25 5.71
C MET A 31 5.84 2.86 4.84
N ILE A 32 5.39 2.14 3.82
CA ILE A 32 4.30 2.60 2.95
C ILE A 32 2.96 2.49 3.66
N GLU A 33 2.65 1.30 4.22
CA GLU A 33 1.39 1.08 4.94
C GLU A 33 1.26 2.06 6.11
N ASN A 34 2.33 2.26 6.89
CA ASN A 34 2.31 3.20 8.02
C ASN A 34 2.37 4.68 7.59
N GLY A 35 2.54 4.97 6.30
CA GLY A 35 2.54 6.34 5.77
C GLY A 35 3.81 7.13 6.09
N HIS A 36 4.91 6.47 6.41
CA HIS A 36 6.23 7.08 6.57
C HIS A 36 6.93 7.32 5.24
N ARG A 37 6.52 6.62 4.17
CA ARG A 37 7.11 6.73 2.84
C ARG A 37 6.04 6.62 1.77
N PHE A 38 6.04 7.57 0.82
CA PHE A 38 5.28 7.41 -0.41
C PHE A 38 6.11 6.62 -1.44
N PRO A 39 5.58 5.52 -2.02
CA PRO A 39 6.32 4.70 -2.98
C PRO A 39 6.59 5.43 -4.28
N ARG A 40 7.66 5.06 -5.00
CA ARG A 40 7.89 5.53 -6.38
C ARG A 40 6.90 4.88 -7.35
N ARG A 41 6.76 5.48 -8.55
CA ARG A 41 5.77 5.06 -9.56
C ARG A 41 5.79 3.56 -9.88
N ASP A 42 6.96 2.96 -10.04
CA ASP A 42 7.06 1.52 -10.34
C ASP A 42 6.51 0.64 -9.21
N LEU A 43 6.78 1.05 -7.96
CA LEU A 43 6.28 0.35 -6.79
C LEU A 43 4.78 0.60 -6.58
N GLN A 44 4.28 1.80 -6.89
CA GLN A 44 2.84 2.07 -6.92
C GLN A 44 2.12 1.16 -7.91
N LEU A 45 2.66 1.02 -9.13
CA LEU A 45 2.13 0.12 -10.16
C LEU A 45 2.20 -1.35 -9.73
N LYS A 46 3.29 -1.76 -9.09
CA LYS A 46 3.43 -3.13 -8.56
C LYS A 46 2.38 -3.44 -7.49
N LEU A 47 2.20 -2.53 -6.53
CA LEU A 47 1.24 -2.68 -5.44
C LEU A 47 -0.21 -2.68 -5.94
N SER A 48 -0.56 -1.72 -6.79
CA SER A 48 -1.90 -1.63 -7.40
C SER A 48 -2.26 -2.86 -8.22
N ARG A 49 -1.33 -3.38 -9.04
CA ARG A 49 -1.52 -4.65 -9.78
C ARG A 49 -1.72 -5.85 -8.85
N HIS A 50 -0.94 -5.94 -7.78
CA HIS A 50 -1.08 -7.03 -6.80
C HIS A 50 -2.46 -7.02 -6.14
N PHE A 51 -2.93 -5.84 -5.73
CA PHE A 51 -4.22 -5.66 -5.09
C PHE A 51 -5.40 -5.56 -6.07
N LYS A 52 -5.16 -5.64 -7.39
CA LYS A 52 -6.17 -5.47 -8.45
C LYS A 52 -6.96 -4.15 -8.32
N MET A 53 -6.25 -3.09 -7.96
CA MET A 53 -6.78 -1.73 -7.88
C MET A 53 -6.02 -0.82 -8.85
N THR A 54 -6.52 0.38 -9.06
CA THR A 54 -5.74 1.47 -9.64
C THR A 54 -4.79 2.09 -8.60
N VAL A 55 -3.79 2.84 -9.05
CA VAL A 55 -2.92 3.62 -8.16
C VAL A 55 -3.73 4.62 -7.35
N ASP A 56 -4.71 5.25 -8.00
CA ASP A 56 -5.60 6.25 -7.40
C ASP A 56 -6.44 5.64 -6.29
N GLU A 57 -7.05 4.47 -6.52
CA GLU A 57 -7.82 3.80 -5.48
C GLU A 57 -6.95 3.31 -4.31
N LEU A 58 -5.72 2.86 -4.60
CA LEU A 58 -4.85 2.30 -3.57
C LEU A 58 -4.23 3.39 -2.66
N PHE A 59 -3.92 4.56 -3.20
CA PHE A 59 -3.19 5.61 -2.49
C PHE A 59 -3.99 6.88 -2.22
N PHE A 60 -5.09 7.11 -2.94
CA PHE A 60 -5.84 8.36 -2.93
C PHE A 60 -7.36 8.18 -2.66
N ALA A 61 -7.88 6.95 -2.53
CA ALA A 61 -9.32 6.68 -2.36
C ALA A 61 -10.00 7.31 -1.13
N LEU A 62 -9.26 7.85 -0.16
CA LEU A 62 -9.83 8.25 1.13
C LEU A 62 -9.41 9.63 1.64
N ASN A 63 -8.81 10.51 0.81
CA ASN A 63 -8.69 11.92 1.18
C ASN A 63 -8.36 12.87 0.00
N ASP A 64 -9.24 12.95 -1.00
CA ASP A 64 -9.28 14.13 -1.88
C ASP A 64 -10.70 14.72 -1.95
N ARG A 65 -11.34 14.81 -0.79
CA ARG A 65 -12.47 15.73 -0.57
C ARG A 65 -12.32 16.46 0.78
N ALA A 66 -12.03 17.75 0.63
CA ALA A 66 -12.20 18.86 1.57
C ALA A 66 -10.99 19.26 2.45
N SER A 67 -10.38 20.37 2.00
CA SER A 67 -9.68 21.44 2.75
C SER A 67 -8.27 21.18 3.29
#